data_AF-A0A2P4YS88-F1
#
_entry.id   AF-A0A2P4YS88-F1
#
_cell.length_a   1.000
_cell.length_b   1.000
_cell.length_c   1.000
_cell.angle_alpha   90.00
_cell.angle_beta   90.00
_cell.angle_gamma   90.00
#
_symmetry.space_group_name_H-M   'P 1'
#
loop_
_entity.id
_entity.type
_entity.pdbx_description
1 polymer ?
#
loop_
_entity_poly.entity_id
_entity_poly.type
_entity_poly.pdbx_seq_one_letter_code
_entity_poly.pdbx_strand_id
1 'polypeptide(L)'
;MVYTKTLRLPEWMSEFSQLEYFHFEGDYTSKRLQIVPAGIFDHMPHLTFIHFGGIPDVEELPSLSSLGMLRYLTLAILNSLKEIPSFDGLTKLTALNIVEATRATTLPALTPLVSLKSLGLRYRTGVCCNGYVTGICDTTSFQCVPKANEKYPMTCTTDRISEEDKAILKLYDETEICPNSFAYDLESAAPTKYTSDDLCGSVLYKECHLNGIQGICYNTRMMVISCVTQSAYIEMRQLQIERRVGDPCNVTVEAWLGCK
;
A
#
# COMPACT_ATOMS: atom_id res chain seq x y z
N MET A 1 2.29 -2.23 -14.18
CA MET A 1 3.17 -1.10 -14.51
C MET A 1 3.99 -0.77 -13.29
N VAL A 2 5.32 -0.85 -13.38
CA VAL A 2 6.22 -0.52 -12.26
C VAL A 2 7.25 0.48 -12.76
N TYR A 3 7.33 1.64 -12.12
CA TYR A 3 8.30 2.71 -12.36
C TYR A 3 8.33 3.23 -13.80
N THR A 4 7.16 3.24 -14.45
CA THR A 4 7.00 3.60 -15.86
C THR A 4 7.12 5.10 -16.15
N LYS A 5 7.28 5.94 -15.12
CA LYS A 5 7.27 7.41 -15.22
C LYS A 5 6.00 7.97 -15.89
N THR A 6 4.91 7.21 -15.80
CA THR A 6 3.61 7.55 -16.39
C THR A 6 2.98 8.70 -15.60
N LEU A 7 2.70 9.83 -16.27
CA LEU A 7 2.06 10.99 -15.66
C LEU A 7 0.52 10.91 -15.66
N ARG A 8 -0.04 10.22 -16.67
CA ARG A 8 -1.49 10.01 -16.83
C ARG A 8 -1.71 8.59 -17.34
N LEU A 9 -2.68 7.87 -16.77
CA LEU A 9 -3.10 6.60 -17.36
C LEU A 9 -3.75 6.85 -18.73
N PRO A 10 -3.34 6.14 -19.79
CA PRO A 10 -3.85 6.41 -21.12
C PRO A 10 -5.32 6.01 -21.24
N GLU A 11 -6.12 6.85 -21.90
CA GLU A 11 -7.57 6.65 -22.05
C GLU A 11 -7.94 5.31 -22.71
N TRP A 12 -7.12 4.85 -23.66
CA TRP A 12 -7.33 3.56 -24.36
C TRP A 12 -7.32 2.36 -23.41
N MET A 13 -6.79 2.50 -22.18
CA MET A 13 -6.85 1.45 -21.16
C MET A 13 -8.30 1.09 -20.79
N SER A 14 -9.25 2.02 -20.94
CA SER A 14 -10.67 1.79 -20.71
C SER A 14 -11.28 0.75 -21.67
N GLU A 15 -10.58 0.40 -22.75
CA GLU A 15 -11.00 -0.63 -23.71
C GLU A 15 -10.74 -2.06 -23.21
N PHE A 16 -9.95 -2.23 -22.14
CA PHE A 16 -9.64 -3.54 -21.60
C PHE A 16 -10.86 -4.19 -20.93
N SER A 17 -11.48 -5.16 -21.59
CA SER A 17 -12.66 -5.84 -21.06
C SER A 17 -12.37 -7.13 -20.29
N GLN A 18 -11.14 -7.65 -20.37
CA GLN A 18 -10.73 -8.94 -19.78
C GLN A 18 -9.63 -8.79 -18.72
N LEU A 19 -9.32 -7.57 -18.30
CA LEU A 19 -8.26 -7.34 -17.32
C LEU A 19 -8.70 -7.85 -15.95
N GLU A 20 -7.92 -8.78 -15.37
CA GLU A 20 -8.19 -9.34 -14.03
C GLU A 20 -7.29 -8.74 -12.94
N TYR A 21 -6.11 -8.28 -13.33
CA TYR A 21 -5.06 -7.80 -12.43
C TYR A 21 -4.54 -6.44 -12.91
N PHE A 22 -4.80 -5.40 -12.11
CA PHE A 22 -4.25 -4.07 -12.33
C PHE A 22 -3.29 -3.72 -11.21
N HIS A 23 -2.03 -3.47 -11.57
CA HIS A 23 -1.00 -3.05 -10.65
C HIS A 23 -0.27 -1.85 -11.24
N PHE A 24 -0.33 -0.74 -10.54
CA PHE A 24 0.48 0.44 -10.76
C PHE A 24 1.36 0.70 -9.53
N GLU A 25 2.69 0.66 -9.69
CA GLU A 25 3.64 1.12 -8.68
C GLU A 25 4.48 2.25 -9.28
N GLY A 26 4.33 3.45 -8.75
CA GLY A 26 5.18 4.60 -9.04
C GLY A 26 6.42 4.64 -8.15
N ASP A 27 7.35 5.53 -8.48
CA ASP A 27 8.52 5.81 -7.65
C ASP A 27 8.53 7.26 -7.17
N TYR A 28 9.52 7.60 -6.36
CA TYR A 28 9.66 8.93 -5.77
C TYR A 28 10.48 9.88 -6.65
N THR A 29 10.64 9.62 -7.95
CA THR A 29 11.30 10.58 -8.85
C THR A 29 10.34 11.69 -9.31
N SER A 30 10.81 12.67 -10.09
CA SER A 30 10.00 13.81 -10.50
C SER A 30 8.87 13.50 -11.49
N LYS A 31 8.84 12.31 -12.09
CA LYS A 31 7.80 11.91 -13.05
C LYS A 31 6.87 10.88 -12.41
N ARG A 32 5.82 11.38 -11.75
CA ARG A 32 4.85 10.59 -10.98
C ARG A 32 3.48 10.66 -11.62
N LEU A 33 2.63 9.67 -11.32
CA LEU A 33 1.24 9.68 -11.77
C LEU A 33 0.52 10.87 -11.14
N GLN A 34 -0.13 11.66 -11.97
CA GLN A 34 -0.89 12.85 -11.58
C GLN A 34 -2.39 12.64 -11.80
N ILE A 35 -2.76 11.87 -12.83
CA ILE A 35 -4.16 11.71 -13.24
C ILE A 35 -4.49 10.25 -13.53
N VAL A 36 -5.54 9.77 -12.87
CA VAL A 36 -6.28 8.55 -13.22
C VAL A 36 -7.63 9.01 -13.80
N PRO A 37 -7.87 8.85 -15.12
CA PRO A 37 -9.12 9.30 -15.74
C PRO A 37 -10.37 8.69 -15.10
N ALA A 38 -11.43 9.49 -15.00
CA ALA A 38 -12.74 9.01 -14.56
C ALA A 38 -13.26 7.90 -15.50
N GLY A 39 -13.91 6.90 -14.92
CA GLY A 39 -14.52 5.79 -15.67
C GLY A 39 -13.52 4.84 -16.35
N ILE A 40 -12.21 4.98 -16.10
CA ILE A 40 -11.19 4.13 -16.74
C ILE A 40 -11.37 2.63 -16.45
N PHE A 41 -12.08 2.28 -15.38
CA PHE A 41 -12.37 0.91 -14.97
C PHE A 41 -13.79 0.43 -15.30
N ASP A 42 -14.65 1.26 -15.89
CA ASP A 42 -16.09 0.98 -16.03
C ASP A 42 -16.40 -0.25 -16.89
N HIS A 43 -15.51 -0.58 -17.83
CA HIS A 43 -15.65 -1.73 -18.72
C HIS A 43 -14.79 -2.93 -18.28
N MET A 44 -14.36 -3.00 -17.01
CA MET A 44 -13.50 -4.08 -16.49
C MET A 44 -14.23 -5.01 -15.49
N PRO A 45 -15.32 -5.70 -15.88
CA PRO A 45 -16.13 -6.49 -14.95
C PRO A 45 -15.39 -7.70 -14.35
N HIS A 46 -14.27 -8.11 -14.96
CA HIS A 46 -13.44 -9.23 -14.51
C HIS A 46 -12.31 -8.81 -13.57
N LEU A 47 -12.15 -7.52 -13.27
CA LEU A 47 -11.06 -7.03 -12.44
C LEU A 47 -11.22 -7.55 -11.00
N THR A 48 -10.25 -8.34 -10.54
CA THR A 48 -10.26 -8.97 -9.21
C THR A 48 -9.20 -8.38 -8.28
N PHE A 49 -8.19 -7.71 -8.83
CA PHE A 49 -7.08 -7.15 -8.08
C PHE A 49 -6.75 -5.74 -8.57
N ILE A 50 -6.68 -4.79 -7.64
CA ILE A 50 -6.13 -3.45 -7.85
C ILE A 50 -5.06 -3.19 -6.81
N HIS A 51 -3.87 -2.82 -7.28
CA HIS A 51 -2.84 -2.17 -6.48
C HIS A 51 -2.48 -0.83 -7.11
N PHE A 52 -2.69 0.24 -6.37
CA PHE A 52 -2.09 1.54 -6.62
C PHE A 52 -1.08 1.82 -5.52
N GLY A 53 0.19 1.92 -5.88
CA GLY A 53 1.25 2.28 -4.96
C GLY A 53 2.16 3.35 -5.53
N GLY A 54 2.70 4.21 -4.66
CA GLY A 54 3.65 5.25 -5.07
C GLY A 54 3.02 6.30 -6.00
N ILE A 55 1.79 6.76 -5.69
CA ILE A 55 1.08 7.78 -6.48
C ILE A 55 0.82 9.07 -5.68
N PRO A 56 1.86 9.70 -5.09
CA PRO A 56 1.69 10.77 -4.11
C PRO A 56 1.09 12.06 -4.68
N ASP A 57 1.04 12.22 -6.01
CA ASP A 57 0.56 13.43 -6.68
C ASP A 57 -0.87 13.30 -7.23
N VAL A 58 -1.48 12.10 -7.15
CA VAL A 58 -2.87 11.88 -7.57
C VAL A 58 -3.81 12.47 -6.54
N GLU A 59 -4.65 13.43 -6.95
CA GLU A 59 -5.59 14.09 -6.04
C GLU A 59 -6.95 13.38 -5.95
N GLU A 60 -7.33 12.63 -6.98
CA GLU A 60 -8.63 11.97 -7.12
C GLU A 60 -8.46 10.61 -7.82
N LEU A 61 -9.18 9.60 -7.33
CA LEU A 61 -9.29 8.28 -7.96
C LEU A 61 -10.69 8.11 -8.56
N PRO A 62 -10.83 7.34 -9.66
CA PRO A 62 -12.13 7.08 -10.27
C PRO A 62 -13.02 6.25 -9.34
N SER A 63 -14.33 6.25 -9.61
CA SER A 63 -15.25 5.32 -8.97
C SER A 63 -14.82 3.87 -9.24
N LEU A 64 -14.97 3.02 -8.23
CA LEU A 64 -14.74 1.58 -8.32
C LEU A 64 -16.06 0.79 -8.28
N SER A 65 -17.21 1.47 -8.29
CA SER A 65 -18.52 0.84 -8.00
C SER A 65 -18.99 -0.19 -9.04
N SER A 66 -18.45 -0.14 -10.25
CA SER A 66 -18.70 -1.13 -11.31
C SER A 66 -17.92 -2.43 -11.09
N LEU A 67 -16.91 -2.46 -10.20
CA LEU A 67 -15.98 -3.57 -10.01
C LEU A 67 -16.51 -4.62 -9.03
N GLY A 68 -17.68 -5.18 -9.32
CA GLY A 68 -18.35 -6.15 -8.45
C GLY A 68 -17.57 -7.47 -8.21
N MET A 69 -16.53 -7.76 -9.00
CA MET A 69 -15.65 -8.93 -8.83
C MET A 69 -14.35 -8.62 -8.07
N LEU A 70 -14.12 -7.37 -7.67
CA LEU A 70 -12.89 -6.97 -6.98
C LEU A 70 -12.75 -7.72 -5.65
N ARG A 71 -11.60 -8.37 -5.45
CA ARG A 71 -11.27 -9.16 -4.26
C ARG A 71 -10.16 -8.53 -3.43
N TYR A 72 -9.27 -7.79 -4.06
CA TYR A 72 -8.10 -7.17 -3.44
C TYR A 72 -7.99 -5.71 -3.88
N LEU A 73 -7.93 -4.81 -2.91
CA LEU A 73 -7.70 -3.39 -3.14
C LEU A 73 -6.58 -2.91 -2.22
N THR A 74 -5.48 -2.47 -2.81
CA THR A 74 -4.40 -1.80 -2.10
C THR A 74 -4.23 -0.39 -2.65
N LEU A 75 -4.29 0.59 -1.76
CA LEU A 75 -4.03 1.99 -2.05
C LEU A 75 -2.89 2.46 -1.14
N ALA A 76 -1.73 2.74 -1.73
CA ALA A 76 -0.50 3.00 -1.00
C ALA A 76 0.20 4.29 -1.48
N ILE A 77 0.65 5.12 -0.54
CA ILE A 77 1.38 6.37 -0.78
C ILE A 77 0.55 7.32 -1.66
N LEU A 78 -0.48 7.88 -1.04
CA LEU A 78 -1.55 8.68 -1.65
C LEU A 78 -1.56 10.12 -1.10
N ASN A 79 -0.38 10.72 -0.93
CA ASN A 79 -0.20 11.94 -0.13
C ASN A 79 -1.04 13.16 -0.58
N SER A 80 -1.43 13.23 -1.85
CA SER A 80 -2.30 14.30 -2.38
C SER A 80 -3.77 13.92 -2.52
N LEU A 81 -4.13 12.65 -2.28
CA LEU A 81 -5.50 12.15 -2.48
C LEU A 81 -6.44 12.82 -1.48
N LYS A 82 -7.45 13.52 -2.00
CA LYS A 82 -8.39 14.29 -1.18
C LYS A 82 -9.29 13.38 -0.37
N GLU A 83 -9.81 12.34 -1.01
CA GLU A 83 -10.81 11.43 -0.46
C GLU A 83 -10.52 10.01 -0.96
N ILE A 84 -10.71 9.02 -0.10
CA ILE A 84 -10.68 7.61 -0.51
C ILE A 84 -11.95 7.34 -1.34
N PRO A 85 -11.87 6.65 -2.50
CA PRO A 85 -13.06 6.38 -3.32
C PRO A 85 -14.07 5.50 -2.59
N SER A 86 -15.37 5.68 -2.88
CA SER A 86 -16.44 4.88 -2.27
C SER A 86 -16.21 3.38 -2.44
N PHE A 87 -16.62 2.63 -1.42
CA PHE A 87 -16.60 1.16 -1.41
C PHE A 87 -17.92 0.54 -1.88
N ASP A 88 -18.90 1.35 -2.28
CA ASP A 88 -20.17 0.87 -2.84
C ASP A 88 -19.93 -0.06 -4.03
N GLY A 89 -20.69 -1.16 -4.10
CA GLY A 89 -20.54 -2.18 -5.16
C GLY A 89 -19.43 -3.20 -4.92
N LEU A 90 -18.48 -2.96 -4.01
CA LEU A 90 -17.34 -3.85 -3.72
C LEU A 90 -17.68 -5.00 -2.77
N THR A 91 -18.85 -5.63 -2.95
CA THR A 91 -19.39 -6.66 -2.04
C THR A 91 -18.55 -7.93 -1.95
N LYS A 92 -17.69 -8.20 -2.95
CA LYS A 92 -16.77 -9.36 -3.01
C LYS A 92 -15.36 -9.05 -2.51
N LEU A 93 -15.10 -7.82 -2.06
CA LEU A 93 -13.77 -7.45 -1.58
C LEU A 93 -13.42 -8.26 -0.33
N THR A 94 -12.28 -8.93 -0.37
CA THR A 94 -11.80 -9.80 0.72
C THR A 94 -10.63 -9.21 1.48
N ALA A 95 -9.85 -8.33 0.84
CA ALA A 95 -8.74 -7.63 1.46
C ALA A 95 -8.69 -6.17 1.00
N LEU A 96 -8.62 -5.27 1.99
CA LEU A 96 -8.45 -3.83 1.79
C LEU A 96 -7.23 -3.35 2.56
N ASN A 97 -6.28 -2.71 1.88
CA ASN A 97 -5.13 -2.08 2.51
C ASN A 97 -5.06 -0.60 2.09
N ILE A 98 -5.08 0.29 3.06
CA ILE A 98 -4.82 1.72 2.89
C ILE A 98 -3.56 2.04 3.68
N VAL A 99 -2.54 2.50 2.95
CA VAL A 99 -1.19 2.71 3.47
C VAL A 99 -0.72 4.10 3.08
N GLU A 100 -0.58 5.00 4.07
CA GLU A 100 -0.14 6.38 3.84
C GLU A 100 -1.05 7.16 2.87
N ALA A 101 -2.07 7.81 3.46
CA ALA A 101 -3.00 8.71 2.79
C ALA A 101 -3.25 9.93 3.71
N THR A 102 -2.27 10.83 3.80
CA THR A 102 -2.22 11.88 4.84
C THR A 102 -3.31 12.94 4.69
N ARG A 103 -3.67 13.29 3.45
CA ARG A 103 -4.67 14.33 3.15
C ARG A 103 -6.11 13.86 3.32
N ALA A 104 -6.39 12.56 3.12
CA ALA A 104 -7.75 12.02 3.26
C ALA A 104 -8.20 12.08 4.73
N THR A 105 -9.22 12.90 5.00
CA THR A 105 -9.67 13.20 6.36
C THR A 105 -10.72 12.23 6.89
N THR A 106 -11.35 11.45 6.03
CA THR A 106 -12.43 10.51 6.40
C THR A 106 -12.27 9.18 5.64
N LEU A 107 -13.03 8.16 6.07
CA LEU A 107 -13.21 6.91 5.33
C LEU A 107 -14.62 6.84 4.76
N PRO A 108 -14.80 6.24 3.56
CA PRO A 108 -16.10 5.81 3.09
C PRO A 108 -16.71 4.75 4.02
N ALA A 109 -18.02 4.58 3.94
CA ALA A 109 -18.73 3.54 4.68
C ALA A 109 -18.13 2.16 4.38
N LEU A 110 -17.87 1.39 5.43
CA LEU A 110 -17.32 0.03 5.34
C LEU A 110 -18.44 -1.02 5.21
N THR A 111 -19.68 -0.65 5.52
CA THR A 111 -20.86 -1.53 5.45
C THR A 111 -21.07 -2.25 4.10
N PRO A 112 -20.69 -1.72 2.91
CA PRO A 112 -20.79 -2.46 1.66
C PRO A 112 -19.83 -3.67 1.56
N LEU A 113 -18.75 -3.68 2.36
CA LEU A 113 -17.66 -4.67 2.31
C LEU A 113 -18.00 -5.97 3.06
N VAL A 114 -19.13 -6.58 2.73
CA VAL A 114 -19.69 -7.73 3.45
C VAL A 114 -18.84 -9.01 3.40
N SER A 115 -17.89 -9.11 2.45
CA SER A 115 -17.00 -10.26 2.30
C SER A 115 -15.58 -10.03 2.86
N LEU A 116 -15.35 -8.90 3.53
CA LEU A 116 -14.02 -8.48 3.96
C LEU A 116 -13.48 -9.44 5.03
N LYS A 117 -12.23 -9.86 4.85
CA LYS A 117 -11.52 -10.79 5.75
C LYS A 117 -10.23 -10.19 6.29
N SER A 118 -9.69 -9.19 5.62
CA SER A 118 -8.48 -8.48 6.01
C SER A 118 -8.67 -6.99 5.73
N LEU A 119 -8.33 -6.18 6.72
CA LEU A 119 -8.34 -4.73 6.65
C LEU A 119 -7.08 -4.20 7.29
N GLY A 120 -6.32 -3.39 6.55
CA GLY A 120 -5.16 -2.67 7.07
C GLY A 120 -5.32 -1.17 6.85
N LEU A 121 -5.23 -0.38 7.93
CA LEU A 121 -5.11 1.07 7.91
C LEU A 121 -3.78 1.43 8.56
N ARG A 122 -2.72 1.61 7.77
CA ARG A 122 -1.34 1.64 8.30
C ARG A 122 -0.61 2.91 7.91
N TYR A 123 0.50 3.17 8.61
CA TYR A 123 1.39 4.30 8.34
C TYR A 123 0.66 5.65 8.46
N ARG A 124 1.15 6.68 7.78
CA ARG A 124 0.65 8.06 7.83
C ARG A 124 -0.70 8.21 7.10
N THR A 125 -1.74 7.53 7.58
CA THR A 125 -3.10 7.63 7.06
C THR A 125 -3.88 8.63 7.91
N GLY A 126 -4.40 9.70 7.29
CA GLY A 126 -4.93 10.87 8.00
C GLY A 126 -5.97 10.52 9.07
N VAL A 127 -6.87 9.57 8.77
CA VAL A 127 -7.94 9.10 9.65
C VAL A 127 -7.46 8.45 10.96
N CYS A 128 -6.21 7.96 10.98
CA CYS A 128 -5.57 7.40 12.17
C CYS A 128 -5.07 8.47 13.15
N CYS A 129 -4.84 9.68 12.65
CA CYS A 129 -4.21 10.77 13.40
C CYS A 129 -5.15 11.95 13.65
N ASN A 130 -6.10 12.23 12.76
CA ASN A 130 -6.89 13.46 12.78
C ASN A 130 -8.09 13.44 13.76
N GLY A 131 -8.25 12.35 14.52
CA GLY A 131 -9.35 12.12 15.44
C GLY A 131 -10.61 11.50 14.83
N TYR A 132 -10.63 11.17 13.54
CA TYR A 132 -11.79 10.53 12.90
C TYR A 132 -12.08 9.13 13.46
N VAL A 133 -11.06 8.25 13.52
CA VAL A 133 -11.20 6.88 14.05
C VAL A 133 -11.13 6.85 15.58
N THR A 134 -10.12 7.51 16.16
CA THR A 134 -9.79 7.39 17.59
C THR A 134 -10.56 8.36 18.48
N GLY A 135 -11.19 9.39 17.89
CA GLY A 135 -11.81 10.50 18.61
C GLY A 135 -10.82 11.57 19.11
N ILE A 136 -9.51 11.29 19.05
CA ILE A 136 -8.44 12.17 19.55
C ILE A 136 -7.55 12.56 18.37
N CYS A 137 -7.39 13.85 18.13
CA CYS A 137 -6.41 14.31 17.17
C CYS A 137 -5.00 14.22 17.77
N ASP A 138 -4.19 13.33 17.23
CA ASP A 138 -2.79 13.15 17.58
C ASP A 138 -1.92 13.96 16.62
N THR A 139 -1.18 14.93 17.15
CA THR A 139 -0.23 15.76 16.40
C THR A 139 1.21 15.52 16.87
N THR A 140 1.44 14.45 17.63
CA THR A 140 2.69 14.19 18.35
C THR A 140 3.36 12.89 17.93
N SER A 141 2.60 11.84 17.61
CA SER A 141 3.16 10.58 17.13
C SER A 141 3.93 10.78 15.83
N PHE A 142 5.02 10.03 15.64
CA PHE A 142 5.87 10.11 14.44
C PHE A 142 5.07 10.02 13.12
N GLN A 143 4.03 9.20 13.10
CA GLN A 143 3.21 9.03 11.89
C GLN A 143 2.24 10.19 11.64
N CYS A 144 1.99 11.00 12.65
CA CYS A 144 1.02 12.09 12.63
C CYS A 144 1.65 13.48 12.50
N VAL A 145 2.95 13.61 12.80
CA VAL A 145 3.68 14.87 12.59
C VAL A 145 3.90 15.14 11.10
N PRO A 146 3.70 16.38 10.61
CA PRO A 146 4.02 16.74 9.23
C PRO A 146 5.49 16.48 8.86
N LYS A 147 5.74 16.05 7.63
CA LYS A 147 7.10 15.95 7.08
C LYS A 147 7.56 17.31 6.53
N ALA A 148 8.87 17.51 6.47
CA ALA A 148 9.44 18.68 5.79
C ALA A 148 8.99 18.70 4.31
N ASN A 149 8.50 19.85 3.85
CA ASN A 149 7.97 20.05 2.49
C ASN A 149 6.73 19.22 2.14
N GLU A 150 6.01 18.68 3.12
CA GLU A 150 4.73 18.01 2.87
C GLU A 150 3.72 19.00 2.30
N LYS A 151 3.23 18.73 1.08
CA LYS A 151 2.34 19.64 0.33
C LYS A 151 0.98 19.81 1.03
N TYR A 152 0.45 18.73 1.61
CA TYR A 152 -0.85 18.68 2.26
C TYR A 152 -0.74 17.94 3.60
N PRO A 153 -0.25 18.60 4.66
CA PRO A 153 -0.18 17.97 5.98
C PRO A 153 -1.59 17.63 6.48
N MET A 154 -1.69 16.55 7.26
CA MET A 154 -2.93 16.16 7.93
C MET A 154 -3.43 17.29 8.85
N THR A 155 -4.74 17.51 8.87
CA THR A 155 -5.40 18.42 9.80
C THR A 155 -6.42 17.69 10.65
N CYS A 156 -6.57 18.08 11.91
CA CYS A 156 -7.62 17.56 12.79
C CYS A 156 -9.01 17.80 12.19
N THR A 157 -9.95 16.86 12.41
CA THR A 157 -11.36 17.01 12.02
C THR A 157 -12.28 16.83 13.22
N THR A 158 -13.49 17.40 13.13
CA THR A 158 -14.61 17.11 14.04
C THR A 158 -15.48 15.95 13.55
N ASP A 159 -15.32 15.52 12.31
CA ASP A 159 -16.03 14.37 11.76
C ASP A 159 -15.62 13.10 12.50
N ARG A 160 -16.55 12.18 12.67
CA ARG A 160 -16.32 10.91 13.37
C ARG A 160 -16.83 9.77 12.53
N ILE A 161 -16.10 8.66 12.62
CA ILE A 161 -16.57 7.39 12.08
C ILE A 161 -17.93 7.03 12.69
N SER A 162 -18.81 6.43 11.88
CA SER A 162 -20.10 5.92 12.36
C SER A 162 -19.89 4.80 13.39
N GLU A 163 -20.88 4.56 14.26
CA GLU A 163 -20.76 3.45 15.23
C GLU A 163 -20.77 2.08 14.52
N GLU A 164 -21.47 1.98 13.38
CA GLU A 164 -21.49 0.80 12.53
C GLU A 164 -20.10 0.49 11.94
N ASP A 165 -19.45 1.49 11.32
CA ASP A 165 -18.12 1.30 10.72
C ASP A 165 -17.05 1.12 11.80
N LYS A 166 -17.19 1.79 12.94
CA LYS A 166 -16.31 1.59 14.10
C LYS A 166 -16.42 0.16 14.66
N ALA A 167 -17.62 -0.42 14.66
CA ALA A 167 -17.80 -1.81 15.04
C ALA A 167 -17.12 -2.76 14.04
N ILE A 168 -17.15 -2.46 12.74
CA ILE A 168 -16.43 -3.22 11.71
C ILE A 168 -14.91 -3.17 11.95
N LEU A 169 -14.34 -1.99 12.22
CA LEU A 169 -12.90 -1.85 12.49
C LEU A 169 -12.45 -2.73 13.67
N LYS A 170 -13.26 -2.83 14.73
CA LYS A 170 -12.98 -3.65 15.92
C LYS A 170 -12.98 -5.16 15.68
N LEU A 171 -13.43 -5.63 14.51
CA LEU A 171 -13.35 -7.05 14.14
C LEU A 171 -11.94 -7.47 13.70
N TYR A 172 -11.06 -6.49 13.44
CA TYR A 172 -9.71 -6.70 12.94
C TYR A 172 -8.66 -6.46 14.04
N ASP A 173 -7.47 -7.01 13.84
CA ASP A 173 -6.34 -6.90 14.76
C ASP A 173 -5.94 -5.42 14.96
N GLU A 174 -5.71 -5.00 16.19
CA GLU A 174 -5.31 -3.61 16.51
C GLU A 174 -3.95 -3.24 15.89
N THR A 175 -3.10 -4.23 15.61
CA THR A 175 -1.83 -4.03 14.90
C THR A 175 -2.02 -3.73 13.41
N GLU A 176 -3.22 -3.95 12.88
CA GLU A 176 -3.61 -3.71 11.50
C GLU A 176 -4.33 -2.36 11.32
N ILE A 177 -4.97 -1.88 12.39
CA ILE A 177 -5.79 -0.66 12.37
C ILE A 177 -5.08 0.46 13.13
N CYS A 178 -4.52 1.40 12.38
CA CYS A 178 -3.82 2.58 12.87
C CYS A 178 -2.68 2.28 13.88
N PRO A 179 -1.77 1.33 13.59
CA PRO A 179 -0.66 1.05 14.49
C PRO A 179 0.31 2.24 14.54
N ASN A 180 0.67 2.68 15.75
CA ASN A 180 1.64 3.76 15.98
C ASN A 180 2.96 3.26 16.61
N SER A 181 3.17 1.95 16.65
CA SER A 181 4.26 1.30 17.41
C SER A 181 5.64 1.40 16.75
N PHE A 182 5.75 1.85 15.49
CA PHE A 182 7.03 1.98 14.81
C PHE A 182 7.09 3.19 13.89
N ALA A 183 8.21 3.91 13.97
CA ALA A 183 8.51 5.04 13.10
C ALA A 183 9.10 4.53 11.78
N TYR A 184 8.35 4.65 10.69
CA TYR A 184 8.78 4.23 9.37
C TYR A 184 8.41 5.24 8.31
N ASP A 185 9.40 5.63 7.51
CA ASP A 185 9.25 6.58 6.43
C ASP A 185 9.30 5.84 5.10
N LEU A 186 8.15 5.69 4.43
CA LEU A 186 8.03 4.94 3.18
C LEU A 186 8.81 5.57 2.02
N GLU A 187 8.94 6.90 2.00
CA GLU A 187 9.67 7.64 0.97
C GLU A 187 11.19 7.46 1.14
N SER A 188 11.67 7.53 2.37
CA SER A 188 13.08 7.31 2.70
C SER A 188 13.49 5.85 2.52
N ALA A 189 12.57 4.92 2.73
CA ALA A 189 12.77 3.48 2.50
C ALA A 189 12.55 3.06 1.04
N ALA A 190 12.27 4.00 0.14
CA ALA A 190 11.99 3.68 -1.25
C ALA A 190 13.22 3.06 -1.97
N PRO A 191 12.99 2.16 -2.92
CA PRO A 191 14.06 1.64 -3.76
C PRO A 191 14.82 2.74 -4.49
N THR A 192 16.14 2.62 -4.46
CA THR A 192 17.07 3.44 -5.24
C THR A 192 17.83 2.53 -6.18
N LYS A 193 18.51 3.11 -7.18
CA LYS A 193 19.40 2.33 -8.05
C LYS A 193 20.45 1.55 -7.24
N TYR A 194 21.02 2.18 -6.21
CA TYR A 194 21.99 1.51 -5.35
C TYR A 194 21.39 0.31 -4.60
N THR A 195 20.22 0.49 -3.98
CA THR A 195 19.60 -0.59 -3.19
C THR A 195 19.00 -1.71 -4.04
N SER A 196 18.64 -1.45 -5.30
CA SER A 196 18.06 -2.43 -6.23
C SER A 196 19.09 -3.08 -7.15
N ASP A 197 19.89 -2.28 -7.87
CA ASP A 197 20.83 -2.78 -8.86
C ASP A 197 22.15 -3.19 -8.21
N ASP A 198 22.78 -2.30 -7.44
CA ASP A 198 24.16 -2.52 -6.97
C ASP A 198 24.20 -3.54 -5.83
N LEU A 199 23.29 -3.42 -4.85
CA LEU A 199 23.23 -4.35 -3.72
C LEU A 199 22.56 -5.67 -4.12
N CYS A 200 21.43 -5.60 -4.81
CA CYS A 200 20.58 -6.77 -5.06
C CYS A 200 20.76 -7.40 -6.43
N GLY A 201 21.12 -6.63 -7.47
CA GLY A 201 21.18 -7.13 -8.84
C GLY A 201 19.87 -7.75 -9.31
N SER A 202 18.73 -7.29 -8.77
CA SER A 202 17.41 -7.89 -8.96
C SER A 202 17.28 -9.37 -8.56
N VAL A 203 18.14 -9.88 -7.67
CA VAL A 203 18.08 -11.26 -7.17
C VAL A 203 17.27 -11.29 -5.87
N LEU A 204 16.10 -11.95 -5.89
CA LEU A 204 15.25 -12.11 -4.71
C LEU A 204 15.93 -13.00 -3.66
N TYR A 205 15.74 -12.67 -2.38
CA TYR A 205 16.27 -13.37 -1.21
C TYR A 205 17.80 -13.38 -1.05
N LYS A 206 18.52 -12.66 -1.91
CA LYS A 206 19.96 -12.46 -1.77
C LYS A 206 20.26 -11.67 -0.48
N GLU A 207 21.32 -12.06 0.22
CA GLU A 207 21.86 -11.26 1.32
C GLU A 207 22.40 -9.93 0.81
N CYS A 208 22.10 -8.85 1.51
CA CYS A 208 22.62 -7.53 1.20
C CYS A 208 23.03 -6.79 2.47
N HIS A 209 23.84 -5.74 2.34
CA HIS A 209 24.25 -4.90 3.45
C HIS A 209 24.03 -3.44 3.09
N LEU A 210 23.16 -2.75 3.81
CA LEU A 210 22.85 -1.34 3.61
C LEU A 210 23.23 -0.56 4.86
N ASN A 211 24.15 0.39 4.72
CA ASN A 211 24.69 1.18 5.83
C ASN A 211 25.24 0.33 6.99
N GLY A 212 25.88 -0.80 6.66
CA GLY A 212 26.43 -1.73 7.64
C GLY A 212 25.41 -2.65 8.32
N ILE A 213 24.12 -2.56 7.96
CA ILE A 213 23.05 -3.40 8.49
C ILE A 213 22.79 -4.54 7.50
N GLN A 214 22.80 -5.78 8.00
CA GLN A 214 22.42 -6.97 7.22
C GLN A 214 20.95 -6.87 6.81
N GLY A 215 20.67 -7.21 5.56
CA GLY A 215 19.34 -7.18 4.98
C GLY A 215 19.12 -8.29 3.98
N ILE A 216 17.93 -8.29 3.40
CA ILE A 216 17.50 -9.22 2.37
C ILE A 216 17.02 -8.44 1.15
N CYS A 217 17.36 -8.93 -0.03
CA CYS A 217 16.81 -8.43 -1.27
C CYS A 217 15.37 -8.90 -1.43
N TYR A 218 14.41 -8.00 -1.29
CA TYR A 218 12.99 -8.33 -1.27
C TYR A 218 12.15 -7.25 -1.96
N ASN A 219 10.96 -7.63 -2.44
CA ASN A 219 10.00 -6.75 -3.06
C ASN A 219 8.87 -6.39 -2.07
N THR A 220 9.12 -5.43 -1.17
CA THR A 220 8.07 -4.98 -0.26
C THR A 220 6.96 -4.25 -1.04
N ARG A 221 5.70 -4.38 -0.62
CA ARG A 221 4.54 -3.76 -1.27
C ARG A 221 4.46 -3.96 -2.79
N MET A 222 4.98 -5.07 -3.32
CA MET A 222 5.03 -5.37 -4.76
C MET A 222 5.86 -4.38 -5.59
N MET A 223 6.76 -3.62 -4.97
CA MET A 223 7.70 -2.74 -5.69
C MET A 223 8.87 -3.52 -6.29
N VAL A 224 9.86 -2.83 -6.88
CA VAL A 224 11.09 -3.49 -7.35
C VAL A 224 11.86 -4.15 -6.20
N ILE A 225 12.64 -5.19 -6.52
CA ILE A 225 13.51 -5.84 -5.55
C ILE A 225 14.56 -4.84 -5.07
N SER A 226 14.68 -4.68 -3.75
CA SER A 226 15.67 -3.81 -3.15
C SER A 226 16.16 -4.37 -1.82
N CYS A 227 17.31 -3.91 -1.37
CA CYS A 227 17.87 -4.29 -0.08
C CYS A 227 17.02 -3.70 1.04
N VAL A 228 16.34 -4.56 1.80
CA VAL A 228 15.56 -4.16 2.97
C VAL A 228 16.18 -4.73 4.24
N THR A 229 16.23 -3.91 5.28
CA THR A 229 16.95 -4.20 6.54
C THR A 229 16.03 -4.60 7.69
N GLN A 230 14.73 -4.76 7.44
CA GLN A 230 13.79 -5.23 8.47
C GLN A 230 13.96 -6.74 8.67
N SER A 231 14.31 -7.17 9.89
CA SER A 231 14.58 -8.59 10.20
C SER A 231 13.39 -9.51 9.92
N ALA A 232 12.16 -8.98 10.06
CA ALA A 232 10.92 -9.72 9.79
C ALA A 232 10.90 -10.37 8.40
N TYR A 233 11.50 -9.77 7.36
CA TYR A 233 11.56 -10.38 6.03
C TYR A 233 12.55 -11.55 5.96
N ILE A 234 13.64 -11.49 6.72
CA ILE A 234 14.62 -12.58 6.85
C ILE A 234 13.97 -13.74 7.60
N GLU A 235 13.40 -13.47 8.78
CA GLU A 235 12.72 -14.45 9.64
C GLU A 235 11.56 -15.13 8.90
N MET A 236 10.76 -14.35 8.16
CA MET A 236 9.68 -14.86 7.33
C MET A 236 10.20 -15.84 6.28
N ARG A 237 11.26 -15.49 5.53
CA ARG A 237 11.78 -16.38 4.49
C ARG A 237 12.44 -17.63 5.08
N GLN A 238 13.17 -17.52 6.18
CA GLN A 238 13.71 -18.68 6.91
C GLN A 238 12.60 -19.66 7.30
N LEU A 239 11.48 -19.15 7.83
CA LEU A 239 10.33 -19.97 8.20
C LEU A 239 9.65 -20.62 6.98
N GLN A 240 9.58 -19.92 5.84
CA GLN A 240 9.07 -20.49 4.59
C GLN A 240 9.94 -21.66 4.10
N ILE A 241 11.26 -21.51 4.16
CA ILE A 241 12.23 -22.55 3.81
C ILE A 241 12.07 -23.76 4.73
N GLU A 242 12.06 -23.52 6.05
CA GLU A 242 11.90 -24.57 7.07
C GLU A 242 10.61 -25.39 6.85
N ARG A 243 9.50 -24.70 6.59
CA ARG A 243 8.18 -25.32 6.39
C ARG A 243 7.94 -25.83 4.98
N ARG A 244 8.85 -25.56 4.05
CA ARG A 244 8.72 -25.90 2.61
C ARG A 244 7.43 -25.34 2.00
N VAL A 245 7.13 -24.08 2.29
CA VAL A 245 5.96 -23.36 1.76
C VAL A 245 6.39 -22.21 0.86
N GLY A 246 5.60 -21.93 -0.17
CA GLY A 246 5.93 -20.95 -1.19
C GLY A 246 6.93 -21.48 -2.21
N ASP A 247 7.70 -20.58 -2.83
CA ASP A 247 8.65 -20.96 -3.87
C ASP A 247 9.83 -21.77 -3.30
N PRO A 248 10.25 -22.85 -4.00
CA PRO A 248 11.45 -23.60 -3.64
C PRO A 248 12.65 -22.68 -3.49
N CYS A 249 13.46 -22.91 -2.45
CA CYS A 249 14.61 -22.05 -2.19
C CYS A 249 15.77 -22.33 -3.14
N ASN A 250 16.50 -21.28 -3.49
CA ASN A 250 17.71 -21.34 -4.29
C ASN A 250 18.93 -21.58 -3.38
N VAL A 251 19.50 -22.78 -3.42
CA VAL A 251 20.63 -23.17 -2.56
C VAL A 251 21.87 -22.28 -2.73
N THR A 252 22.06 -21.62 -3.88
CA THR A 252 23.20 -20.73 -4.11
C THR A 252 22.97 -19.35 -3.50
N VAL A 253 21.74 -18.84 -3.58
CA VAL A 253 21.38 -17.47 -3.13
C VAL A 253 20.94 -17.45 -1.67
N GLU A 254 20.30 -18.51 -1.20
CA GLU A 254 19.56 -18.58 0.06
C GLU A 254 20.21 -19.53 1.08
N ALA A 255 21.44 -20.00 0.85
CA ALA A 255 22.19 -20.82 1.81
C ALA A 255 22.31 -20.14 3.18
N TRP A 256 22.48 -18.81 3.19
CA TRP A 256 22.54 -17.99 4.39
C TRP A 256 21.22 -17.95 5.18
N LEU A 257 20.11 -18.32 4.54
CA LEU A 257 18.78 -18.48 5.16
C LEU A 257 18.50 -19.93 5.60
N GLY A 258 19.47 -20.84 5.45
CA GLY A 258 19.33 -22.25 5.80
C GLY A 258 18.78 -23.14 4.67
N CYS A 259 18.72 -22.63 3.44
CA CYS A 259 18.41 -23.46 2.27
C CYS A 259 19.51 -24.52 2.05
N LYS A 260 19.11 -25.77 1.80
CA LYS A 260 19.99 -26.92 1.62
C LYS A 260 19.51 -27.81 0.49
#